data_AF-A0A4Y9T7Y6-F1
#
_entry.id   AF-A0A4Y9T7Y6-F1
#
_cell.length_a   1.000
_cell.length_b   1.000
_cell.length_c   1.000
_cell.angle_alpha   90.00
_cell.angle_beta   90.00
_cell.angle_gamma   90.00
#
_symmetry.space_group_name_H-M   'P 1'
#
loop_
_entity.id
_entity.type
_entity.pdbx_description
1 polymer ?
#
loop_
_entity_poly.entity_id
_entity_poly.type
_entity_poly.pdbx_seq_one_letter_code
_entity_poly.pdbx_strand_id
1 'polypeptide(L)'
;MKAWYRRLVVLAGVIGLGAWWHYRTPLPTVLSFGLGDTFEKVAKNSSYPVMERSNRPADDPGENKFGATWVTEPAVIIHFTDPKHGFTLPPTKFAALTYSDNKAVSLATSPMLDKLPFDDVVAVLENLQNQFKAGGWEPWEVDGSTWFDLTPEGKKRLYARMFEPGYMQTAILRVPKKYGMTFRLKCAEGCWTRESPYKFLIDVGVGVDTEGWEPGREPFPEP
;
A
#
# COMPACT_ATOMS: atom_id res chain seq x y z
N MET A 1 52.19 -14.91 22.48
CA MET A 1 51.00 -14.04 22.45
C MET A 1 49.89 -14.69 23.27
N LYS A 2 49.49 -14.04 24.38
CA LYS A 2 48.77 -14.68 25.50
C LYS A 2 47.30 -14.98 25.14
N ALA A 3 46.83 -16.19 25.47
CA ALA A 3 45.50 -16.73 25.15
C ALA A 3 44.30 -15.82 25.51
N TRP A 4 44.46 -14.90 26.46
CA TRP A 4 43.44 -13.90 26.81
C TRP A 4 43.09 -12.95 25.65
N TYR A 5 44.06 -12.60 24.80
CA TYR A 5 43.85 -11.69 23.67
C TYR A 5 42.98 -12.35 22.59
N ARG A 6 43.19 -13.66 22.36
CA ARG A 6 42.32 -14.47 21.49
C ARG A 6 40.89 -14.53 22.01
N ARG A 7 40.70 -14.68 23.32
CA ARG A 7 39.35 -14.71 23.94
C ARG A 7 38.62 -13.37 23.82
N LEU A 8 39.32 -12.25 24.01
CA LEU A 8 38.75 -10.92 23.84
C LEU A 8 38.36 -10.60 22.39
N VAL A 9 39.19 -11.00 21.43
CA VAL A 9 38.87 -10.83 19.99
C VAL A 9 37.64 -11.65 19.59
N VAL A 10 37.51 -12.89 20.09
CA VAL A 10 36.33 -13.71 19.84
C VAL A 10 35.07 -13.10 20.48
N LEU A 11 35.15 -12.63 21.73
CA LEU A 11 34.03 -11.98 22.42
C LEU A 11 33.58 -10.69 21.71
N ALA A 12 34.53 -9.84 21.31
CA ALA A 12 34.23 -8.63 20.54
C ALA A 12 33.61 -8.97 19.17
N GLY A 13 34.07 -10.03 18.52
CA GLY A 13 33.48 -10.53 17.27
C GLY A 13 32.05 -11.01 17.44
N VAL A 14 31.75 -11.77 18.51
CA VAL A 14 30.39 -12.25 18.81
C VAL A 14 29.45 -11.09 19.17
N ILE A 15 29.90 -10.12 19.96
CA ILE A 15 29.12 -8.92 20.29
C ILE A 15 28.88 -8.07 19.04
N GLY A 16 29.89 -7.88 18.20
CA GLY A 16 29.77 -7.16 16.93
C GLY A 16 28.79 -7.82 15.97
N LEU A 17 28.82 -9.15 15.84
CA LEU A 17 27.87 -9.92 15.04
C LEU A 17 26.45 -9.90 15.62
N GLY A 18 26.31 -9.99 16.95
CA GLY A 18 25.03 -9.90 17.63
C GLY A 18 24.38 -8.53 17.47
N ALA A 19 25.16 -7.46 17.65
CA ALA A 19 24.71 -6.09 17.40
C ALA A 19 24.33 -5.90 15.93
N TRP A 20 25.17 -6.34 14.99
CA TRP A 20 24.87 -6.23 13.57
C TRP A 20 23.64 -7.03 13.14
N TRP A 21 23.42 -8.23 13.69
CA TRP A 21 22.21 -9.00 13.47
C TRP A 21 20.96 -8.30 14.03
N HIS A 22 21.09 -7.67 15.20
CA HIS A 22 20.01 -6.94 15.85
C HIS A 22 19.66 -5.62 15.15
N TYR A 23 20.67 -4.93 14.60
CA TYR A 23 20.50 -3.64 13.91
C TYR A 23 20.37 -3.76 12.39
N ARG A 24 20.48 -4.96 11.82
CA ARG A 24 20.17 -5.18 10.41
C ARG A 24 18.70 -4.93 10.17
N THR A 25 18.39 -3.93 9.36
CA THR A 25 17.05 -3.76 8.80
C THR A 25 16.73 -5.01 7.97
N PRO A 26 15.69 -5.79 8.32
CA PRO A 26 15.28 -6.91 7.49
C PRO A 26 14.97 -6.39 6.07
N LEU A 27 15.28 -7.20 5.06
CA LEU A 27 14.89 -6.87 3.69
C LEU A 27 13.36 -6.72 3.64
N PRO A 28 12.84 -5.77 2.85
CA PRO A 28 11.41 -5.61 2.68
C PRO A 28 10.75 -6.94 2.29
N THR A 29 9.79 -7.40 3.10
CA THR A 29 8.93 -8.54 2.71
C THR A 29 7.92 -8.08 1.66
N VAL A 30 7.38 -9.01 0.89
CA VAL A 30 6.44 -8.74 -0.19
C VAL A 30 5.09 -9.38 0.14
N LEU A 31 4.02 -8.59 0.09
CA LEU A 31 2.64 -9.05 0.10
C LEU A 31 2.12 -9.05 -1.34
N SER A 32 2.00 -10.24 -1.92
CA SER A 32 1.59 -10.44 -3.31
C SER A 32 0.15 -10.94 -3.36
N PHE A 33 -0.72 -10.25 -4.10
CA PHE A 33 -2.12 -10.66 -4.24
C PHE A 33 -2.72 -10.22 -5.59
N GLY A 34 -3.65 -11.01 -6.10
CA GLY A 34 -4.68 -10.58 -7.03
C GLY A 34 -6.03 -10.50 -6.34
N LEU A 35 -6.91 -9.62 -6.80
CA LEU A 35 -8.30 -9.66 -6.33
C LEU A 35 -8.97 -10.96 -6.84
N GLY A 36 -9.69 -11.64 -5.97
CA GLY A 36 -10.23 -12.98 -6.20
C GLY A 36 -9.27 -14.13 -5.81
N ASP A 37 -8.01 -13.85 -5.49
CA ASP A 37 -7.08 -14.90 -5.01
C ASP A 37 -7.52 -15.44 -3.65
N THR A 38 -7.36 -16.75 -3.45
CA THR A 38 -7.66 -17.35 -2.15
C THR A 38 -6.67 -16.90 -1.08
N PHE A 39 -7.06 -16.95 0.19
CA PHE A 39 -6.17 -16.68 1.32
C PHE A 39 -4.90 -17.52 1.25
N GLU A 40 -5.02 -18.82 0.95
CA GLU A 40 -3.89 -19.74 0.84
C GLU A 40 -2.96 -19.38 -0.33
N LYS A 41 -3.51 -18.92 -1.45
CA LYS A 41 -2.72 -18.49 -2.61
C LYS A 41 -1.92 -17.23 -2.27
N VAL A 42 -2.55 -16.26 -1.60
CA VAL A 42 -1.87 -15.04 -1.13
C VAL A 42 -0.75 -15.40 -0.14
N ALA A 43 -1.01 -16.29 0.82
CA ALA A 43 -0.01 -16.75 1.77
C ALA A 43 1.17 -17.46 1.12
N LYS A 44 0.91 -18.30 0.10
CA LYS A 44 1.95 -19.02 -0.64
C LYS A 44 2.82 -18.11 -1.52
N ASN A 45 2.23 -17.06 -2.11
CA ASN A 45 2.91 -16.19 -3.06
C ASN A 45 3.58 -14.98 -2.41
N SER A 46 3.41 -14.80 -1.10
CA SER A 46 3.96 -13.69 -0.33
C SER A 46 5.19 -14.15 0.46
N SER A 47 6.18 -13.26 0.60
CA SER A 47 7.22 -13.44 1.63
C SER A 47 6.84 -12.77 2.95
N TYR A 48 5.81 -11.91 2.95
CA TYR A 48 5.16 -11.44 4.17
C TYR A 48 4.45 -12.63 4.87
N PRO A 49 4.58 -12.80 6.21
CA PRO A 49 4.00 -13.93 6.95
C PRO A 49 2.47 -13.79 7.09
N VAL A 50 1.74 -14.03 6.00
CA VAL A 50 0.28 -13.86 5.91
C VAL A 50 -0.43 -14.77 6.91
N MET A 51 0.01 -16.03 7.08
CA MET A 51 -0.66 -16.98 7.99
C MET A 51 -0.64 -16.50 9.44
N GLU A 52 0.45 -15.89 9.87
CA GLU A 52 0.69 -15.43 11.24
C GLU A 52 0.14 -14.02 11.51
N ARG A 53 -0.08 -13.22 10.46
CA ARG A 53 -0.44 -11.79 10.55
C ARG A 53 -1.87 -11.50 10.13
N SER A 54 -2.72 -12.52 10.13
CA SER A 54 -4.11 -12.42 9.64
C SER A 54 -5.10 -13.12 10.55
N ASN A 55 -6.34 -12.64 10.56
CA ASN A 55 -7.47 -13.51 10.89
C ASN A 55 -7.85 -14.28 9.62
N ARG A 56 -7.82 -15.61 9.71
CA ARG A 56 -8.02 -16.47 8.55
C ARG A 56 -9.51 -16.57 8.23
N PRO A 57 -9.93 -16.43 6.96
CA PRO A 57 -11.32 -16.67 6.53
C PRO A 57 -11.91 -17.99 7.04
N ALA A 58 -11.10 -19.06 7.05
CA ALA A 58 -11.52 -20.39 7.49
C ALA A 58 -11.89 -20.46 8.99
N ASP A 59 -11.36 -19.55 9.81
CA ASP A 59 -11.63 -19.51 11.25
C ASP A 59 -12.86 -18.64 11.59
N ASP A 60 -13.40 -17.88 10.63
CA ASP A 60 -14.58 -17.04 10.87
C ASP A 60 -15.86 -17.89 10.95
N PRO A 61 -16.61 -17.82 12.07
CA PRO A 61 -17.89 -18.51 12.20
C PRO A 61 -19.00 -17.90 11.31
N GLY A 62 -18.81 -16.68 10.79
CA GLY A 62 -19.75 -16.03 9.88
C GLY A 62 -19.97 -16.78 8.57
N GLU A 63 -21.08 -16.48 7.90
CA GLU A 63 -21.40 -17.04 6.57
C GLU A 63 -20.43 -16.52 5.49
N ASN A 64 -20.05 -15.24 5.57
CA ASN A 64 -19.21 -14.57 4.58
C ASN A 64 -17.70 -14.88 4.71
N LYS A 65 -17.29 -15.72 5.67
CA LYS A 65 -15.89 -16.11 5.91
C LYS A 65 -14.91 -14.95 5.79
N PHE A 66 -15.14 -13.92 6.61
CA PHE A 66 -14.33 -12.70 6.59
C PHE A 66 -12.91 -12.97 7.10
N GLY A 67 -11.94 -12.39 6.41
CA GLY A 67 -10.55 -12.39 6.85
C GLY A 67 -9.86 -11.07 6.53
N ALA A 68 -8.73 -10.84 7.15
CA ALA A 68 -7.88 -9.70 6.85
C ALA A 68 -6.43 -9.98 7.23
N THR A 69 -5.52 -9.52 6.38
CA THR A 69 -4.09 -9.46 6.62
C THR A 69 -3.72 -8.02 6.91
N TRP A 70 -3.11 -7.76 8.08
CA TRP A 70 -2.61 -6.43 8.42
C TRP A 70 -1.10 -6.40 8.36
N VAL A 71 -0.55 -5.40 7.67
CA VAL A 71 0.87 -5.08 7.73
C VAL A 71 1.17 -4.44 9.08
N THR A 72 1.97 -5.14 9.88
CA THR A 72 2.42 -4.70 11.21
C THR A 72 3.94 -4.59 11.33
N GLU A 73 4.66 -4.97 10.28
CA GLU A 73 6.10 -4.79 10.15
C GLU A 73 6.41 -3.60 9.21
N PRO A 74 7.48 -2.84 9.47
CA PRO A 74 7.88 -1.78 8.57
C PRO A 74 8.44 -2.35 7.26
N ALA A 75 8.26 -1.60 6.17
CA ALA A 75 8.80 -1.88 4.85
C ALA A 75 8.27 -3.16 4.19
N VAL A 76 6.95 -3.29 4.09
CA VAL A 76 6.31 -4.29 3.22
C VAL A 76 6.09 -3.71 1.84
N ILE A 77 6.53 -4.40 0.80
CA ILE A 77 6.22 -4.08 -0.60
C ILE A 77 4.89 -4.72 -0.95
N ILE A 78 3.96 -3.93 -1.46
CA ILE A 78 2.69 -4.45 -1.97
C ILE A 78 2.82 -4.70 -3.46
N HIS A 79 2.51 -5.93 -3.88
CA HIS A 79 2.55 -6.35 -5.27
C HIS A 79 1.17 -6.82 -5.72
N PHE A 80 0.51 -6.03 -6.55
CA PHE A 80 -0.76 -6.39 -7.17
C PHE A 80 -0.49 -7.16 -8.46
N THR A 81 -0.85 -8.45 -8.49
CA THR A 81 -0.29 -9.44 -9.44
C THR A 81 -1.08 -9.59 -10.74
N ASP A 82 -1.96 -8.65 -11.09
CA ASP A 82 -2.68 -8.73 -12.36
C ASP A 82 -1.69 -8.59 -13.55
N PRO A 83 -1.73 -9.46 -14.58
CA PRO A 83 -0.74 -9.47 -15.64
C PRO A 83 -0.74 -8.21 -16.53
N LYS A 84 -1.83 -7.45 -16.57
CA LYS A 84 -1.97 -6.24 -17.40
C LYS A 84 -2.09 -4.97 -16.57
N HIS A 85 -2.82 -5.06 -15.45
CA HIS A 85 -3.19 -3.93 -14.60
C HIS A 85 -2.45 -3.93 -13.26
N GLY A 86 -1.56 -4.89 -13.05
CA GLY A 86 -0.74 -5.04 -11.87
C GLY A 86 0.21 -3.86 -11.65
N PHE A 87 0.63 -3.70 -10.41
CA PHE A 87 1.57 -2.67 -10.01
C PHE A 87 2.31 -3.09 -8.74
N THR A 88 3.46 -2.47 -8.52
CA THR A 88 4.25 -2.63 -7.29
C THR A 88 4.35 -1.27 -6.59
N LEU A 89 3.90 -1.23 -5.35
CA LEU A 89 3.96 -0.02 -4.54
C LEU A 89 5.31 0.08 -3.81
N PRO A 90 5.81 1.30 -3.55
CA PRO A 90 6.93 1.49 -2.63
C PRO A 90 6.64 0.86 -1.25
N PRO A 91 7.70 0.57 -0.47
CA PRO A 91 7.54 -0.02 0.85
C PRO A 91 6.62 0.80 1.77
N THR A 92 5.72 0.10 2.44
CA THR A 92 4.78 0.68 3.41
C THR A 92 4.99 0.07 4.80
N LYS A 93 4.51 0.77 5.83
CA LYS A 93 4.33 0.21 7.18
C LYS A 93 2.84 0.03 7.54
N PHE A 94 1.92 0.32 6.61
CA PHE A 94 0.48 0.23 6.79
C PHE A 94 -0.20 -0.34 5.55
N ALA A 95 -0.80 -1.51 5.68
CA ALA A 95 -1.73 -2.04 4.71
C ALA A 95 -2.73 -2.97 5.39
N ALA A 96 -3.93 -3.03 4.84
CA ALA A 96 -4.95 -3.99 5.19
C ALA A 96 -5.45 -4.62 3.89
N LEU A 97 -5.21 -5.93 3.73
CA LEU A 97 -5.79 -6.74 2.66
C LEU A 97 -6.94 -7.53 3.26
N THR A 98 -8.16 -7.35 2.76
CA THR A 98 -9.37 -7.98 3.27
C THR A 98 -9.82 -9.10 2.36
N TYR A 99 -10.52 -10.06 2.96
CA TYR A 99 -11.04 -11.25 2.31
C TYR A 99 -12.52 -11.42 2.65
N SER A 100 -13.29 -11.89 1.66
CA SER A 100 -14.67 -12.36 1.80
C SER A 100 -14.78 -13.67 1.06
N ASP A 101 -15.46 -14.65 1.62
CA ASP A 101 -15.67 -15.97 1.03
C ASP A 101 -14.34 -16.62 0.61
N ASN A 102 -13.33 -16.47 1.47
CA ASN A 102 -11.94 -16.87 1.26
C ASN A 102 -11.21 -16.21 0.07
N LYS A 103 -11.77 -15.17 -0.56
CA LYS A 103 -11.18 -14.44 -1.70
C LYS A 103 -10.73 -13.06 -1.29
N ALA A 104 -9.56 -12.61 -1.77
CA ALA A 104 -9.07 -11.25 -1.56
C ALA A 104 -9.98 -10.24 -2.27
N VAL A 105 -10.56 -9.29 -1.53
CA VAL A 105 -11.59 -8.38 -2.07
C VAL A 105 -11.19 -6.92 -2.10
N SER A 106 -10.35 -6.47 -1.17
CA SER A 106 -9.82 -5.11 -1.21
C SER A 106 -8.52 -4.95 -0.44
N LEU A 107 -7.70 -4.00 -0.87
CA LEU A 107 -6.50 -3.53 -0.18
C LEU A 107 -6.67 -2.05 0.14
N ALA A 108 -6.28 -1.62 1.34
CA ALA A 108 -6.03 -0.22 1.67
C ALA A 108 -4.60 -0.07 2.20
N THR A 109 -3.84 0.92 1.71
CA THR A 109 -2.46 1.18 2.15
C THR A 109 -2.06 2.64 1.98
N SER A 110 -1.01 3.05 2.69
CA SER A 110 -0.27 4.28 2.38
C SER A 110 1.13 3.88 1.89
N PRO A 111 1.45 3.96 0.58
CA PRO A 111 2.63 3.34 0.00
C PRO A 111 3.94 4.11 0.25
N MET A 112 4.22 4.40 1.51
CA MET A 112 5.39 5.14 2.00
C MET A 112 5.73 4.70 3.43
N LEU A 113 7.01 4.82 3.79
CA LEU A 113 7.47 4.52 5.16
C LEU A 113 7.19 5.66 6.12
N ASP A 114 7.28 6.90 5.66
CA ASP A 114 7.09 8.10 6.48
C ASP A 114 6.27 9.14 5.75
N LYS A 115 5.69 10.07 6.52
CA LYS A 115 5.04 11.24 5.95
C LYS A 115 6.11 12.15 5.35
N LEU A 116 5.91 12.63 4.13
CA LEU A 116 6.93 13.34 3.37
C LEU A 116 6.62 14.84 3.24
N PRO A 117 7.62 15.70 3.05
CA PRO A 117 7.43 17.04 2.50
C PRO A 117 6.69 17.02 1.16
N PHE A 118 6.15 18.17 0.74
CA PHE A 118 5.30 18.24 -0.45
C PHE A 118 6.01 17.81 -1.74
N ASP A 119 7.23 18.29 -1.98
CA ASP A 119 7.95 17.96 -3.21
C ASP A 119 8.27 16.46 -3.30
N ASP A 120 8.68 15.87 -2.18
CA ASP A 120 9.00 14.45 -2.07
C ASP A 120 7.76 13.57 -2.25
N VAL A 121 6.62 13.92 -1.62
CA VAL A 121 5.37 13.16 -1.80
C VAL A 121 4.87 13.26 -3.24
N VAL A 122 5.04 14.41 -3.90
CA VAL A 122 4.62 14.61 -5.29
C VAL A 122 5.46 13.78 -6.24
N ALA A 123 6.75 13.58 -5.96
CA ALA A 123 7.59 12.67 -6.75
C ALA A 123 7.10 11.21 -6.66
N VAL A 124 6.72 10.75 -5.46
CA VAL A 124 6.11 9.43 -5.27
C VAL A 124 4.76 9.34 -6.00
N LEU A 125 3.93 10.37 -5.88
CA LEU A 125 2.62 10.47 -6.51
C LEU A 125 2.73 10.40 -8.04
N GLU A 126 3.70 11.10 -8.63
CA GLU A 126 3.98 11.09 -10.06
C GLU A 126 4.38 9.71 -10.56
N ASN A 127 5.27 9.03 -9.84
CA ASN A 127 5.70 7.67 -10.18
C ASN A 127 4.53 6.67 -10.14
N LEU A 128 3.70 6.75 -9.09
CA LEU A 128 2.50 5.91 -8.96
C LEU A 128 1.49 6.20 -10.07
N GLN A 129 1.21 7.48 -10.35
CA GLN A 129 0.33 7.88 -11.44
C GLN A 129 0.79 7.33 -12.79
N ASN A 130 2.08 7.42 -13.10
CA ASN A 130 2.62 6.91 -14.36
C ASN A 130 2.52 5.38 -14.44
N GLN A 131 2.77 4.68 -13.35
CA GLN A 131 2.59 3.23 -13.26
C GLN A 131 1.12 2.83 -13.48
N PHE A 132 0.16 3.51 -12.85
CA PHE A 132 -1.26 3.23 -13.03
C PHE A 132 -1.73 3.51 -14.46
N LYS A 133 -1.28 4.62 -15.07
CA LYS A 133 -1.54 4.90 -16.49
C LYS A 133 -1.00 3.79 -17.40
N ALA A 134 0.22 3.33 -17.15
CA ALA A 134 0.82 2.24 -17.92
C ALA A 134 0.07 0.92 -17.74
N GLY A 135 -0.48 0.67 -16.55
CA GLY A 135 -1.38 -0.45 -16.25
C GLY A 135 -2.80 -0.29 -16.80
N GLY A 136 -3.09 0.75 -17.59
CA GLY A 136 -4.39 0.97 -18.21
C GLY A 136 -5.51 1.33 -17.23
N TRP A 137 -5.17 1.88 -16.07
CA TRP A 137 -6.13 2.52 -15.18
C TRP A 137 -6.55 3.87 -15.77
N GLU A 138 -7.80 4.25 -15.57
CA GLU A 138 -8.35 5.52 -16.03
C GLU A 138 -9.17 6.21 -14.93
N PRO A 139 -9.21 7.55 -14.86
CA PRO A 139 -10.10 8.26 -13.96
C PRO A 139 -11.56 7.97 -14.28
N TRP A 140 -12.39 7.85 -13.26
CA TRP A 140 -13.82 7.68 -13.46
C TRP A 140 -14.48 9.03 -13.79
N GLU A 141 -14.63 9.35 -15.07
CA GLU A 141 -15.07 10.69 -15.49
C GLU A 141 -16.47 11.10 -14.98
N VAL A 142 -17.34 10.14 -14.62
CA VAL A 142 -18.71 10.40 -14.17
C VAL A 142 -18.75 11.15 -12.83
N ASP A 143 -17.78 10.96 -11.93
CA ASP A 143 -17.67 11.75 -10.69
C ASP A 143 -16.79 13.00 -10.84
N GLY A 144 -16.31 13.27 -12.06
CA GLY A 144 -15.37 14.36 -12.33
C GLY A 144 -13.93 14.07 -11.90
N SER A 145 -13.59 12.82 -11.58
CA SER A 145 -12.22 12.42 -11.26
C SER A 145 -11.30 12.67 -12.44
N THR A 146 -10.12 13.21 -12.12
CA THR A 146 -9.05 13.45 -13.08
C THR A 146 -7.74 12.97 -12.49
N TRP A 147 -6.75 12.75 -13.35
CA TRP A 147 -5.37 12.59 -12.89
C TRP A 147 -4.91 13.83 -12.13
N PHE A 148 -3.97 13.66 -11.21
CA PHE A 148 -3.34 14.78 -10.55
C PHE A 148 -2.61 15.63 -11.60
N ASP A 149 -2.92 16.93 -11.59
CA ASP A 149 -2.19 17.91 -12.38
C ASP A 149 -0.86 18.22 -11.72
N LEU A 150 0.18 17.58 -12.24
CA LEU A 150 1.56 17.69 -11.74
C LEU A 150 2.42 18.62 -12.62
N THR A 151 1.80 19.50 -13.41
CA THR A 151 2.52 20.63 -14.01
C THR A 151 3.05 21.57 -12.89
N PRO A 152 4.04 22.44 -13.15
CA PRO A 152 4.51 23.39 -12.14
C PRO A 152 3.38 24.24 -11.53
N GLU A 153 2.42 24.69 -12.33
CA GLU A 153 1.24 25.44 -11.91
C GLU A 153 0.24 24.55 -11.17
N GLY A 154 0.06 23.31 -11.64
CA GLY A 154 -0.75 22.28 -11.00
C GLY A 154 -0.27 21.94 -9.59
N LYS A 155 1.04 21.72 -9.42
CA LYS A 155 1.68 21.48 -8.11
C LYS A 155 1.44 22.66 -7.15
N LYS A 156 1.57 23.91 -7.62
CA LYS A 156 1.26 25.11 -6.81
C LYS A 156 -0.20 25.14 -6.36
N ARG A 157 -1.15 24.86 -7.27
CA ARG A 157 -2.57 24.77 -6.93
C ARG A 157 -2.83 23.65 -5.94
N LEU A 158 -2.30 22.45 -6.21
CA LEU A 158 -2.46 21.27 -5.35
C LEU A 158 -1.94 21.55 -3.94
N TYR A 159 -0.75 22.15 -3.82
CA TYR A 159 -0.18 22.56 -2.52
C TYR A 159 -1.09 23.51 -1.76
N ALA A 160 -1.55 24.58 -2.42
CA ALA A 160 -2.40 25.59 -1.77
C ALA A 160 -3.69 24.98 -1.22
N ARG A 161 -4.31 24.06 -1.97
CA ARG A 161 -5.55 23.38 -1.56
C ARG A 161 -5.35 22.44 -0.38
N MET A 162 -4.16 21.86 -0.17
CA MET A 162 -3.90 20.97 0.98
C MET A 162 -4.14 21.62 2.35
N PHE A 163 -4.23 22.95 2.42
CA PHE A 163 -4.51 23.70 3.64
C PHE A 163 -6.00 24.06 3.81
N GLU A 164 -6.86 23.66 2.87
CA GLU A 164 -8.31 23.75 3.00
C GLU A 164 -8.79 22.72 4.05
N PRO A 165 -9.65 23.12 5.01
CA PRO A 165 -10.17 22.20 6.00
C PRO A 165 -10.87 20.98 5.39
N GLY A 166 -10.36 19.79 5.69
CA GLY A 166 -10.93 18.50 5.33
C GLY A 166 -10.49 18.03 3.94
N TYR A 167 -9.70 18.85 3.26
CA TYR A 167 -9.36 18.60 1.89
C TYR A 167 -8.35 17.47 1.75
N MET A 168 -8.67 16.59 0.80
CA MET A 168 -7.81 15.56 0.28
C MET A 168 -8.09 15.48 -1.21
N GLN A 169 -7.06 15.60 -2.04
CA GLN A 169 -7.26 15.43 -3.47
C GLN A 169 -7.37 13.93 -3.74
N THR A 170 -8.53 13.51 -4.21
CA THR A 170 -8.81 12.11 -4.56
C THR A 170 -8.97 12.01 -6.07
N ALA A 171 -8.41 10.98 -6.66
CA ALA A 171 -8.74 10.49 -7.99
C ALA A 171 -9.35 9.09 -7.82
N ILE A 172 -10.61 8.93 -8.22
CA ILE A 172 -11.21 7.61 -8.37
C ILE A 172 -10.79 7.08 -9.72
N LEU A 173 -10.07 5.96 -9.71
CA LEU A 173 -9.54 5.29 -10.88
C LEU A 173 -10.24 3.95 -11.05
N ARG A 174 -10.31 3.47 -12.28
CA ARG A 174 -10.88 2.17 -12.59
C ARG A 174 -10.15 1.49 -13.73
N VAL A 175 -10.27 0.18 -13.74
CA VAL A 175 -10.22 -0.63 -14.96
C VAL A 175 -11.68 -1.01 -15.21
N PRO A 176 -12.32 -0.47 -16.27
CA PRO A 176 -13.75 -0.64 -16.46
C PRO A 176 -14.17 -2.09 -16.37
N LYS A 177 -15.21 -2.32 -15.56
CA LYS A 177 -15.78 -3.64 -15.32
C LYS A 177 -14.76 -4.59 -14.71
N LYS A 178 -13.76 -4.15 -13.96
CA LYS A 178 -12.80 -5.07 -13.33
C LYS A 178 -12.38 -4.59 -11.96
N TYR A 179 -11.72 -3.44 -11.89
CA TYR A 179 -11.13 -2.94 -10.66
C TYR A 179 -11.48 -1.49 -10.41
N GLY A 180 -11.66 -1.14 -9.15
CA GLY A 180 -11.79 0.23 -8.66
C GLY A 180 -10.58 0.57 -7.79
N MET A 181 -10.15 1.82 -7.82
CA MET A 181 -9.06 2.33 -7.01
C MET A 181 -9.36 3.73 -6.49
N THR A 182 -9.12 3.94 -5.20
CA THR A 182 -9.00 5.27 -4.62
C THR A 182 -7.53 5.64 -4.59
N PHE A 183 -7.15 6.73 -5.24
CA PHE A 183 -5.78 7.25 -5.20
C PHE A 183 -5.81 8.69 -4.66
N ARG A 184 -5.23 8.89 -3.48
CA ARG A 184 -5.45 10.11 -2.71
C ARG A 184 -4.15 10.73 -2.21
N LEU A 185 -4.06 12.05 -2.27
CA LEU A 185 -3.09 12.86 -1.55
C LEU A 185 -3.79 13.62 -0.43
N LYS A 186 -3.26 13.54 0.78
CA LYS A 186 -3.77 14.27 1.95
C LYS A 186 -2.65 14.90 2.76
N CYS A 187 -2.98 15.97 3.48
CA CYS A 187 -2.12 16.44 4.54
C CYS A 187 -2.27 15.59 5.80
N ALA A 188 -1.15 15.20 6.38
CA ALA A 188 -1.07 14.30 7.53
C ALA A 188 -0.44 14.96 8.77
N GLU A 189 0.17 16.14 8.63
CA GLU A 189 0.76 16.91 9.73
C GLU A 189 0.85 18.40 9.39
N GLY A 190 0.61 19.26 10.38
CA GLY A 190 0.86 20.69 10.29
C GLY A 190 -0.17 21.53 9.51
N CYS A 191 -0.89 20.99 8.52
CA CYS A 191 -1.78 21.84 7.69
C CYS A 191 -2.99 22.41 8.45
N TRP A 192 -3.53 21.64 9.40
CA TRP A 192 -4.67 22.06 10.21
C TRP A 192 -4.30 23.12 11.24
N THR A 193 -3.14 22.96 11.88
CA THR A 193 -2.60 23.92 12.84
C THR A 193 -1.90 25.09 12.16
N ARG A 194 -1.60 24.98 10.86
CA ARG A 194 -0.73 25.88 10.09
C ARG A 194 0.65 26.05 10.73
N GLU A 195 1.12 24.98 11.36
CA GLU A 195 2.44 24.92 11.99
C GLU A 195 3.35 24.01 11.16
N SER A 196 4.49 24.55 10.76
CA SER A 196 5.55 23.79 10.08
C SER A 196 6.21 22.81 11.07
N PRO A 197 6.59 21.58 10.65
CA PRO A 197 6.64 21.09 9.27
C PRO A 197 5.31 20.52 8.74
N TYR A 198 5.00 20.83 7.48
CA TYR A 198 3.88 20.21 6.76
C TYR A 198 4.30 18.87 6.17
N LYS A 199 3.55 17.82 6.50
CA LYS A 199 3.81 16.47 5.99
C LYS A 199 2.57 15.87 5.36
N PHE A 200 2.79 15.11 4.30
CA PHE A 200 1.75 14.60 3.43
C PHE A 200 1.82 13.08 3.33
N LEU A 201 0.69 12.47 3.01
CA LEU A 201 0.53 11.04 2.80
C LEU A 201 -0.22 10.78 1.51
N ILE A 202 0.15 9.68 0.86
CA ILE A 202 -0.61 9.08 -0.22
C ILE A 202 -1.40 7.92 0.37
N ASP A 203 -2.67 7.78 0.01
CA ASP A 203 -3.44 6.57 0.25
C ASP A 203 -3.80 5.92 -1.09
N VAL A 204 -3.66 4.60 -1.15
CA VAL A 204 -4.09 3.77 -2.27
C VAL A 204 -5.04 2.72 -1.71
N GLY A 205 -6.27 2.71 -2.22
CA GLY A 205 -7.25 1.65 -1.99
C GLY A 205 -7.53 0.96 -3.31
N VAL A 206 -7.57 -0.37 -3.36
CA VAL A 206 -7.93 -1.16 -4.54
C VAL A 206 -8.98 -2.19 -4.19
N GLY A 207 -9.98 -2.34 -5.05
CA GLY A 207 -11.05 -3.32 -4.91
C GLY A 207 -11.71 -3.60 -6.26
N VAL A 208 -12.89 -4.21 -6.21
CA VAL A 208 -13.73 -4.36 -7.42
C VAL A 208 -14.21 -3.01 -7.92
N ASP A 209 -14.49 -2.93 -9.22
CA ASP A 209 -15.12 -1.76 -9.81
C ASP A 209 -16.57 -1.64 -9.34
N THR A 210 -16.79 -0.93 -8.23
CA THR A 210 -18.12 -0.64 -7.67
C THR A 210 -18.84 0.47 -8.43
N GLU A 211 -18.09 1.38 -9.06
CA GLU A 211 -18.65 2.54 -9.76
C GLU A 211 -19.29 2.16 -11.10
N GLY A 212 -18.80 1.08 -11.73
CA GLY A 212 -19.40 0.45 -12.90
C GLY A 212 -20.25 -0.77 -12.61
N TRP A 213 -20.68 -0.99 -11.35
CA TRP A 213 -21.37 -2.22 -10.97
C TRP A 213 -22.80 -2.27 -11.50
N GLU A 214 -23.12 -3.32 -12.24
CA GLU A 214 -24.48 -3.65 -12.68
C GLU A 214 -25.10 -4.66 -11.70
N PRO A 215 -26.38 -4.49 -11.28
CA PRO A 215 -27.05 -5.43 -10.39
C PRO A 215 -27.00 -6.88 -10.91
N GLY A 216 -26.64 -7.83 -10.05
CA GLY A 216 -26.55 -9.26 -10.38
C GLY A 216 -25.21 -9.73 -10.94
N ARG A 217 -24.24 -8.82 -11.10
CA ARG A 217 -22.87 -9.18 -11.49
C ARG A 217 -22.08 -9.71 -10.29
N GLU A 218 -21.49 -10.90 -10.43
CA GLU A 218 -20.51 -11.41 -9.46
C GLU A 218 -19.24 -10.53 -9.44
N PRO A 219 -18.75 -10.13 -8.25
CA PRO A 219 -17.55 -9.29 -8.13
C PRO A 219 -16.28 -9.96 -8.70
N PHE A 220 -16.22 -11.29 -8.65
CA PHE A 220 -15.11 -12.11 -9.13
C PHE A 220 -15.65 -13.34 -9.88
N PRO A 221 -16.06 -13.20 -11.15
CA PRO A 221 -16.51 -14.34 -11.94
C PRO A 221 -15.37 -15.36 -12.03
N GLU A 222 -15.69 -16.64 -11.87
CA GLU A 222 -14.70 -17.71 -12.07
C GLU A 222 -14.17 -17.67 -13.52
N PRO A 223 -12.86 -17.93 -13.72
CA PRO A 223 -12.23 -17.90 -15.05
C PRO A 223 -12.82 -18.92 -16.03
#